data_AF-A0A8S0QU64-F1
#
_entry.id   AF-A0A8S0QU64-F1
#
_cell.length_a   1.000
_cell.length_b   1.000
_cell.length_c   1.000
_cell.angle_alpha   90.00
_cell.angle_beta   90.00
_cell.angle_gamma   90.00
#
_symmetry.space_group_name_H-M   'P 1'
#
loop_
_entity.id
_entity.type
_entity.pdbx_description
1 polymer ?
#
loop_
_entity_poly.entity_id
_entity_poly.type
_entity_poly.pdbx_seq_one_letter_code
_entity_poly.pdbx_strand_id
1 'polypeptide(L)'
;GLISRIFSRLLEFLDRDDYPQLQLAAANAIVDILCYSDDDISINTNILIEQGAAPIMVSLLSSPNDELREKALVVLGEIAGRSADSRDLILRYGVLTLILAQFNDKTNLIIIREATQTLSELCSGPLQLEQVKSAILPLSQLIQEHDETVVRFLVHEGCIKPMCDLLVNPYEAHVIKICLKGLQNILKVGEAEKNQGNTKDVNVFAQMIEVAGGLQKITNLKTYDNRKIRRIAVKILVTYWHQKEDNDEDFDDDDDSVMMSTEDEDEDEDDDDDDSGDDDDDEEEDEDEDEDDSNSKSNTLYSDSKPNTLS
;
A
#
# COMPACT_ATOMS: atom_id res chain seq x y z
N GLY A 1 -15.77 16.96 29.83
CA GLY A 1 -16.70 18.02 29.38
C GLY A 1 -17.96 17.42 28.79
N LEU A 2 -18.90 18.23 28.30
CA LEU A 2 -20.14 17.78 27.65
C LEU A 2 -19.84 16.89 26.42
N ILE A 3 -18.92 17.32 25.55
CA ILE A 3 -18.49 16.57 24.36
C ILE A 3 -17.98 15.18 24.69
N SER A 4 -17.11 15.06 25.70
CA SER A 4 -16.61 13.75 26.15
C SER A 4 -17.71 12.78 26.58
N ARG A 5 -18.81 13.26 27.21
CA ARG A 5 -19.95 12.40 27.55
C ARG A 5 -20.78 12.02 26.31
N ILE A 6 -20.89 12.94 25.35
CA ILE A 6 -21.56 12.69 24.08
C ILE A 6 -20.80 11.61 23.32
N PHE A 7 -19.49 11.76 23.12
CA PHE A 7 -18.68 10.77 22.42
C PHE A 7 -18.75 9.38 23.07
N SER A 8 -18.62 9.27 24.40
CA SER A 8 -18.75 7.95 25.05
C SER A 8 -20.08 7.27 24.70
N ARG A 9 -21.19 8.02 24.69
CA ARG A 9 -22.49 7.46 24.35
C ARG A 9 -22.64 7.14 22.86
N LEU A 10 -22.06 7.95 21.98
CA LEU A 10 -22.06 7.69 20.54
C LEU A 10 -21.22 6.45 20.19
N LEU A 11 -20.07 6.26 20.84
CA LEU A 11 -19.24 5.06 20.65
C LEU A 11 -19.96 3.79 21.14
N GLU A 12 -20.68 3.85 22.26
CA GLU A 12 -21.56 2.75 22.71
C GLU A 12 -22.66 2.42 21.69
N PHE A 13 -23.13 3.41 20.92
CA PHE A 13 -24.12 3.21 19.87
C PHE A 13 -23.52 2.60 18.60
N LEU A 14 -22.25 2.85 18.31
CA LEU A 14 -21.54 2.22 17.20
C LEU A 14 -21.30 0.73 17.42
N ASP A 15 -21.24 0.27 18.66
CA ASP A 15 -21.07 -1.16 19.01
C ASP A 15 -22.38 -1.98 18.89
N ARG A 16 -23.49 -1.34 18.46
CA ARG A 16 -24.82 -1.97 18.34
C ARG A 16 -25.06 -2.51 16.93
N ASP A 17 -24.38 -3.59 16.58
CA ASP A 17 -24.55 -4.30 15.30
C ASP A 17 -26.00 -4.79 15.05
N ASP A 18 -26.76 -4.98 16.13
CA ASP A 18 -28.18 -5.33 16.08
C ASP A 18 -29.08 -4.16 15.65
N TYR A 19 -28.54 -2.93 15.58
CA TYR A 19 -29.31 -1.75 15.22
C TYR A 19 -28.56 -0.77 14.29
N PRO A 20 -28.43 -1.10 12.99
CA PRO A 20 -27.65 -0.32 12.02
C PRO A 20 -28.08 1.14 11.84
N GLN A 21 -29.37 1.44 12.04
CA GLN A 21 -29.86 2.83 11.98
C GLN A 21 -29.29 3.69 13.12
N LEU A 22 -29.11 3.09 14.30
CA LEU A 22 -28.51 3.76 15.45
C LEU A 22 -27.00 3.90 15.27
N GLN A 23 -26.32 2.88 14.74
CA GLN A 23 -24.90 2.99 14.36
C GLN A 23 -24.70 4.15 13.38
N LEU A 24 -25.52 4.23 12.33
CA LEU A 24 -25.41 5.28 11.32
C LEU A 24 -25.70 6.67 11.88
N ALA A 25 -26.75 6.81 12.69
CA ALA A 25 -27.05 8.06 13.37
C ALA A 25 -25.91 8.50 14.30
N ALA A 26 -25.27 7.56 14.99
CA ALA A 26 -24.14 7.85 15.86
C ALA A 26 -22.89 8.24 15.06
N ALA A 27 -22.59 7.54 13.96
CA ALA A 27 -21.47 7.84 13.08
C ALA A 27 -21.62 9.24 12.46
N ASN A 28 -22.81 9.57 11.95
CA ASN A 28 -23.12 10.90 11.42
C ASN A 28 -22.92 11.99 12.47
N ALA A 29 -23.40 11.78 13.71
CA ALA A 29 -23.22 12.75 14.78
C ALA A 29 -21.74 12.96 15.14
N ILE A 30 -20.92 11.91 15.09
CA ILE A 30 -19.46 12.04 15.30
C ILE A 30 -18.82 12.87 14.19
N VAL A 31 -19.15 12.59 12.93
CA VAL A 31 -18.66 13.34 11.77
C VAL A 31 -19.06 14.82 11.87
N ASP A 32 -20.32 15.11 12.21
CA ASP A 32 -20.79 16.49 12.37
C ASP A 32 -20.01 17.24 13.47
N ILE A 33 -19.72 16.59 14.60
CA ILE A 33 -18.93 17.21 15.67
C ILE A 33 -17.50 17.49 15.21
N LEU A 34 -16.92 16.62 14.37
CA LEU A 34 -15.57 16.80 13.83
C LEU A 34 -15.54 17.88 12.73
N CYS A 35 -16.49 17.92 11.79
CA CYS A 35 -16.42 18.81 10.63
C CYS A 35 -16.91 20.24 10.87
N TYR A 36 -17.74 20.50 11.90
CA TYR A 36 -18.36 21.82 12.11
C TYR A 36 -17.74 22.66 13.26
N SER A 37 -16.62 22.23 13.84
CA SER A 37 -16.05 22.81 15.06
C SER A 37 -14.65 23.44 14.85
N ASP A 38 -14.48 24.41 13.96
CA ASP A 38 -13.16 24.95 13.56
C ASP A 38 -12.21 25.28 14.72
N ASP A 39 -12.72 25.82 15.84
CA ASP A 39 -11.91 26.22 16.99
C ASP A 39 -11.53 25.05 17.94
N ASP A 40 -12.23 23.91 17.88
CA ASP A 40 -12.14 22.79 18.84
C ASP A 40 -11.84 21.41 18.20
N ILE A 41 -11.66 21.32 16.87
CA ILE A 41 -11.41 20.05 16.16
C ILE A 41 -10.30 19.22 16.83
N SER A 42 -9.14 19.82 17.11
CA SER A 42 -8.01 19.09 17.71
C SER A 42 -8.34 18.49 19.08
N ILE A 43 -9.11 19.22 19.90
CA ILE A 43 -9.55 18.76 21.22
C ILE A 43 -10.55 17.61 21.07
N ASN A 44 -11.52 17.77 20.17
CA ASN A 44 -12.54 16.75 19.93
C ASN A 44 -11.94 15.44 19.41
N THR A 45 -10.99 15.52 18.47
CA THR A 45 -10.29 14.35 17.93
C THR A 45 -9.47 13.66 19.02
N ASN A 46 -8.75 14.40 19.87
CA ASN A 46 -8.01 13.81 20.98
C ASN A 46 -8.92 13.09 21.98
N ILE A 47 -10.09 13.67 22.30
CA ILE A 47 -11.07 13.02 23.17
C ILE A 47 -11.58 11.72 22.53
N LEU A 48 -11.87 11.69 21.23
CA LEU A 48 -12.28 10.46 20.53
C LEU A 48 -11.21 9.38 20.59
N ILE A 49 -9.94 9.75 20.36
CA ILE A 49 -8.80 8.83 20.44
C ILE A 49 -8.71 8.23 21.84
N GLU A 50 -8.73 9.08 22.88
CA GLU A 50 -8.66 8.66 24.29
C GLU A 50 -9.82 7.74 24.69
N GLN A 51 -10.97 7.87 24.06
CA GLN A 51 -12.16 7.06 24.32
C GLN A 51 -12.23 5.77 23.48
N GLY A 52 -11.19 5.46 22.69
CA GLY A 52 -11.13 4.21 21.95
C GLY A 52 -11.94 4.21 20.65
N ALA A 53 -12.14 5.37 20.02
CA ALA A 53 -12.85 5.44 18.74
C ALA A 53 -12.11 4.70 17.61
N ALA A 54 -10.77 4.74 17.58
CA ALA A 54 -9.97 4.15 16.50
C ALA A 54 -10.30 2.68 16.19
N PRO A 55 -10.25 1.73 17.14
CA PRO A 55 -10.59 0.33 16.84
C PRO A 55 -12.04 0.12 16.39
N ILE A 56 -12.98 0.93 16.88
CA ILE A 56 -14.40 0.88 16.45
C ILE A 56 -14.52 1.34 14.99
N MET A 57 -13.86 2.44 14.62
CA MET A 57 -13.91 2.90 13.22
C MET A 57 -13.24 1.91 12.27
N VAL A 58 -12.13 1.30 12.70
CA VAL A 58 -11.45 0.25 11.93
C VAL A 58 -12.38 -0.95 11.71
N SER A 59 -13.12 -1.41 12.72
CA SER A 59 -14.06 -2.54 12.55
C SER A 59 -15.22 -2.19 11.61
N LEU A 60 -15.72 -0.94 11.67
CA LEU A 60 -16.80 -0.46 10.80
C LEU A 60 -16.44 -0.43 9.31
N LEU A 61 -15.15 -0.42 8.93
CA LEU A 61 -14.72 -0.58 7.53
C LEU A 61 -15.10 -1.93 6.93
N SER A 62 -15.42 -2.94 7.75
CA SER A 62 -15.92 -4.23 7.30
C SER A 62 -17.46 -4.31 7.28
N SER A 63 -18.15 -3.20 7.57
CA SER A 63 -19.61 -3.17 7.61
C SER A 63 -20.23 -3.44 6.23
N PRO A 64 -21.32 -4.23 6.14
CA PRO A 64 -22.07 -4.39 4.91
C PRO A 64 -22.82 -3.10 4.50
N ASN A 65 -22.88 -2.09 5.37
CA ASN A 65 -23.51 -0.81 5.09
C ASN A 65 -22.48 0.20 4.56
N ASP A 66 -22.64 0.58 3.30
CA ASP A 66 -21.80 1.53 2.59
C ASP A 66 -21.69 2.89 3.31
N GLU A 67 -22.81 3.42 3.83
CA GLU A 67 -22.81 4.70 4.53
C GLU A 67 -22.02 4.62 5.84
N LEU A 68 -22.03 3.47 6.52
CA LEU A 68 -21.21 3.27 7.72
C LEU A 68 -19.72 3.20 7.39
N ARG A 69 -19.35 2.50 6.31
CA ARG A 69 -17.96 2.46 5.85
C ARG A 69 -17.47 3.85 5.47
N GLU A 70 -18.28 4.62 4.76
CA GLU A 70 -18.01 6.03 4.43
C GLU A 70 -17.73 6.86 5.68
N LYS A 71 -18.64 6.86 6.68
CA LYS A 71 -18.42 7.66 7.89
C LYS A 71 -17.23 7.19 8.71
N ALA A 72 -16.96 5.89 8.75
CA ALA A 72 -15.77 5.36 9.39
C ALA A 72 -14.47 5.88 8.74
N LEU A 73 -14.42 5.91 7.41
CA LEU A 73 -13.28 6.47 6.66
C LEU A 73 -13.08 7.96 6.99
N VAL A 74 -14.13 8.77 6.94
CA VAL A 74 -14.08 10.20 7.30
C VAL A 74 -13.45 10.40 8.68
N VAL A 75 -13.95 9.68 9.70
CA VAL A 75 -13.43 9.80 11.07
C VAL A 75 -11.96 9.35 11.17
N LEU A 76 -11.58 8.27 10.47
CA LEU A 76 -10.20 7.79 10.46
C LEU A 76 -9.24 8.78 9.79
N GLY A 77 -9.64 9.36 8.65
CA GLY A 77 -8.86 10.39 7.97
C GLY A 77 -8.66 11.62 8.86
N GLU A 78 -9.75 12.07 9.51
CA GLU A 78 -9.69 13.18 10.46
C GLU A 78 -8.73 12.92 11.63
N ILE A 79 -8.71 11.70 12.18
CA ILE A 79 -7.77 11.31 13.24
C ILE A 79 -6.34 11.24 12.70
N ALA A 80 -6.12 10.62 11.54
CA ALA A 80 -4.80 10.43 10.94
C ALA A 80 -4.12 11.78 10.62
N GLY A 81 -4.88 12.74 10.09
CA GLY A 81 -4.36 14.06 9.72
C GLY A 81 -3.99 14.98 10.89
N ARG A 82 -4.29 14.63 12.14
CA ARG A 82 -4.01 15.51 13.29
C ARG A 82 -2.54 15.53 13.70
N SER A 83 -1.91 14.36 13.74
CA SER A 83 -0.54 14.23 14.23
C SER A 83 0.11 12.92 13.78
N ALA A 84 1.44 12.88 13.77
CA ALA A 84 2.19 11.65 13.52
C ALA A 84 1.85 10.55 14.53
N ASP A 85 1.63 10.89 15.81
CA ASP A 85 1.26 9.91 16.85
C ASP A 85 -0.14 9.31 16.59
N SER A 86 -1.11 10.15 16.18
CA SER A 86 -2.48 9.70 15.84
C SER A 86 -2.47 8.80 14.60
N ARG A 87 -1.71 9.19 13.57
CA ARG A 87 -1.49 8.38 12.37
C ARG A 87 -0.89 7.02 12.70
N ASP A 88 0.19 7.02 13.47
CA ASP A 88 0.91 5.81 13.88
C ASP A 88 0.02 4.89 14.72
N LEU A 89 -0.82 5.46 15.58
CA LEU A 89 -1.82 4.72 16.34
C LEU A 89 -2.81 3.99 15.43
N ILE A 90 -3.36 4.65 14.41
CA ILE A 90 -4.30 4.01 13.49
C ILE A 90 -3.61 2.92 12.67
N LEU A 91 -2.38 3.17 12.18
CA LEU A 91 -1.61 2.19 11.42
C LEU A 91 -1.40 0.88 12.23
N ARG A 92 -1.19 0.97 13.54
CA ARG A 92 -1.06 -0.21 14.44
C ARG A 92 -2.34 -1.05 14.54
N TYR A 93 -3.51 -0.50 14.22
CA TYR A 93 -4.75 -1.28 14.16
C TYR A 93 -4.96 -2.03 12.84
N GLY A 94 -3.97 -2.01 11.92
CA GLY A 94 -4.06 -2.75 10.65
C GLY A 94 -5.07 -2.15 9.67
N VAL A 95 -5.37 -0.85 9.79
CA VAL A 95 -6.40 -0.16 8.99
C VAL A 95 -6.17 -0.26 7.48
N LEU A 96 -4.91 -0.36 7.06
CA LEU A 96 -4.52 -0.24 5.65
C LEU A 96 -5.14 -1.31 4.79
N THR A 97 -5.09 -2.58 5.22
CA THR A 97 -5.73 -3.69 4.51
C THR A 97 -7.23 -3.46 4.32
N LEU A 98 -7.90 -2.87 5.32
CA LEU A 98 -9.34 -2.59 5.27
C LEU A 98 -9.68 -1.39 4.39
N ILE A 99 -8.81 -0.38 4.33
CA ILE A 99 -8.98 0.76 3.40
C ILE A 99 -8.77 0.29 1.97
N LEU A 100 -7.77 -0.55 1.72
CA LEU A 100 -7.50 -1.08 0.38
C LEU A 100 -8.63 -1.95 -0.14
N ALA A 101 -9.27 -2.72 0.75
CA ALA A 101 -10.45 -3.50 0.40
C ALA A 101 -11.62 -2.64 -0.12
N GLN A 102 -11.63 -1.32 0.14
CA GLN A 102 -12.65 -0.40 -0.39
C GLN A 102 -12.45 -0.08 -1.88
N PHE A 103 -11.29 -0.37 -2.45
CA PHE A 103 -11.00 -0.11 -3.86
C PHE A 103 -11.32 -1.33 -4.70
N ASN A 104 -12.62 -1.57 -4.90
CA ASN A 104 -13.11 -2.68 -5.72
C ASN A 104 -14.23 -2.21 -6.65
N ASP A 105 -14.50 -2.98 -7.71
CA ASP A 105 -15.49 -2.66 -8.76
C ASP A 105 -16.92 -2.43 -8.25
N LYS A 106 -17.24 -2.89 -7.04
CA LYS A 106 -18.58 -2.77 -6.45
C LYS A 106 -18.73 -1.55 -5.54
N THR A 107 -17.63 -0.87 -5.21
CA THR A 107 -17.65 0.23 -4.26
C THR A 107 -18.00 1.54 -4.95
N ASN A 108 -18.91 2.30 -4.34
CA ASN A 108 -19.30 3.60 -4.86
C ASN A 108 -18.13 4.60 -4.77
N LEU A 109 -18.04 5.48 -5.76
CA LEU A 109 -17.11 6.60 -5.85
C LEU A 109 -17.01 7.45 -4.58
N ILE A 110 -18.10 7.63 -3.81
CA ILE A 110 -18.04 8.37 -2.52
C ILE A 110 -17.10 7.67 -1.53
N ILE A 111 -17.26 6.36 -1.31
CA ILE A 111 -16.39 5.60 -0.42
C ILE A 111 -14.95 5.58 -0.96
N ILE A 112 -14.77 5.42 -2.27
CA ILE A 112 -13.44 5.46 -2.90
C ILE A 112 -12.74 6.80 -2.60
N ARG A 113 -13.47 7.92 -2.65
CA ARG A 113 -12.94 9.25 -2.31
C ARG A 113 -12.51 9.33 -0.85
N GLU A 114 -13.37 8.92 0.08
CA GLU A 114 -13.05 8.95 1.51
C GLU A 114 -11.89 8.01 1.86
N ALA A 115 -11.85 6.83 1.25
CA ALA A 115 -10.76 5.86 1.39
C ALA A 115 -9.44 6.45 0.89
N THR A 116 -9.48 7.14 -0.24
CA THR A 116 -8.32 7.78 -0.81
C THR A 116 -7.80 8.92 0.05
N GLN A 117 -8.68 9.80 0.52
CA GLN A 117 -8.31 10.90 1.41
C GLN A 117 -7.68 10.35 2.70
N THR A 118 -8.29 9.32 3.28
CA THR A 118 -7.77 8.63 4.47
C THR A 118 -6.37 8.04 4.22
N LEU A 119 -6.13 7.40 3.07
CA LEU A 119 -4.79 6.92 2.69
C LEU A 119 -3.78 8.05 2.58
N SER A 120 -4.17 9.20 2.02
CA SER A 120 -3.26 10.34 1.89
C SER A 120 -2.82 10.89 3.24
N GLU A 121 -3.77 11.01 4.19
CA GLU A 121 -3.48 11.42 5.56
C GLU A 121 -2.56 10.40 6.26
N LEU A 122 -2.79 9.10 6.04
CA LEU A 122 -1.93 8.03 6.56
C LEU A 122 -0.52 8.04 5.97
N CYS A 123 -0.35 8.56 4.75
CA CYS A 123 0.94 8.65 4.07
C CYS A 123 1.64 10.01 4.26
N SER A 124 1.02 10.95 4.97
CA SER A 124 1.52 12.30 5.15
C SER A 124 2.60 12.38 6.23
N GLY A 125 3.62 13.20 5.98
CA GLY A 125 4.75 13.42 6.90
C GLY A 125 5.81 12.31 6.87
N PRO A 126 6.77 12.33 7.81
CA PRO A 126 7.82 11.30 7.86
C PRO A 126 7.24 9.95 8.29
N LEU A 127 7.42 8.93 7.46
CA LEU A 127 7.02 7.54 7.73
C LEU A 127 8.25 6.70 8.10
N GLN A 128 8.09 5.76 9.03
CA GLN A 128 9.10 4.74 9.31
C GLN A 128 9.07 3.64 8.24
N LEU A 129 10.17 2.90 8.04
CA LEU A 129 10.29 1.84 7.03
C LEU A 129 9.11 0.86 7.01
N GLU A 130 8.70 0.36 8.18
CA GLU A 130 7.54 -0.56 8.29
C GLU A 130 6.22 0.11 7.87
N GLN A 131 6.09 1.40 8.13
CA GLN A 131 4.92 2.19 7.76
C GLN A 131 4.94 2.52 6.26
N VAL A 132 6.12 2.71 5.68
CA VAL A 132 6.29 2.83 4.22
C VAL A 132 5.82 1.55 3.54
N LYS A 133 6.25 0.38 4.00
CA LYS A 133 5.82 -0.91 3.42
C LYS A 133 4.31 -1.09 3.54
N SER A 134 3.74 -0.83 4.71
CA SER A 134 2.32 -1.05 4.94
C SER A 134 1.42 0.01 4.26
N ALA A 135 1.83 1.28 4.15
CA ALA A 135 1.00 2.36 3.61
C ALA A 135 1.26 2.68 2.13
N ILE A 136 2.52 2.66 1.69
CA ILE A 136 2.91 3.17 0.37
C ILE A 136 2.82 2.10 -0.72
N LEU A 137 3.20 0.85 -0.43
CA LEU A 137 3.08 -0.22 -1.43
C LEU A 137 1.64 -0.31 -1.95
N PRO A 138 0.62 -0.30 -1.08
CA PRO A 138 -0.73 -0.42 -1.56
C PRO A 138 -1.26 0.85 -2.22
N LEU A 139 -0.85 2.03 -1.75
CA LEU A 139 -1.13 3.30 -2.43
C LEU A 139 -0.59 3.31 -3.87
N SER A 140 0.62 2.80 -4.06
CA SER A 140 1.23 2.77 -5.38
C SER A 140 0.64 1.69 -6.27
N GLN A 141 0.17 0.56 -5.72
CA GLN A 141 -0.65 -0.40 -6.46
C GLN A 141 -1.97 0.25 -6.91
N LEU A 142 -2.62 0.99 -6.01
CA LEU A 142 -3.83 1.72 -6.32
C LEU A 142 -3.62 2.73 -7.47
N ILE A 143 -2.53 3.49 -7.44
CA ILE A 143 -2.18 4.41 -8.52
C ILE A 143 -1.99 3.66 -9.84
N GLN A 144 -1.47 2.43 -9.83
CA GLN A 144 -1.20 1.65 -11.03
C GLN A 144 -2.45 0.96 -11.60
N GLU A 145 -3.37 0.54 -10.74
CA GLU A 145 -4.51 -0.32 -11.11
C GLU A 145 -5.82 0.44 -11.35
N HIS A 146 -5.91 1.72 -10.95
CA HIS A 146 -7.13 2.50 -11.04
C HIS A 146 -7.15 3.54 -12.18
N ASP A 147 -8.35 4.01 -12.49
CA ASP A 147 -8.60 4.97 -13.57
C ASP A 147 -7.98 6.35 -13.32
N GLU A 148 -7.93 7.16 -14.38
CA GLU A 148 -7.40 8.53 -14.35
C GLU A 148 -8.06 9.42 -13.28
N THR A 149 -9.31 9.14 -12.88
CA THR A 149 -10.03 9.93 -11.89
C THR A 149 -9.51 9.69 -10.48
N VAL A 150 -9.26 8.43 -10.13
CA VAL A 150 -8.63 8.09 -8.85
C VAL A 150 -7.21 8.65 -8.79
N VAL A 151 -6.43 8.53 -9.87
CA VAL A 151 -5.06 9.07 -9.94
C VAL A 151 -5.03 10.59 -9.75
N ARG A 152 -5.91 11.34 -10.45
CA ARG A 152 -6.05 12.79 -10.25
C ARG A 152 -6.33 13.15 -8.80
N PHE A 153 -7.28 12.44 -8.20
CA PHE A 153 -7.70 12.70 -6.82
C PHE A 153 -6.54 12.47 -5.85
N LEU A 154 -5.84 11.34 -5.97
CA LEU A 154 -4.63 11.02 -5.19
C LEU A 154 -3.55 12.11 -5.30
N VAL A 155 -3.33 12.65 -6.49
CA VAL A 155 -2.38 13.73 -6.71
C VAL A 155 -2.81 15.02 -5.99
N HIS A 156 -4.09 15.37 -6.04
CA HIS A 156 -4.64 16.53 -5.33
C HIS A 156 -4.56 16.39 -3.81
N GLU A 157 -4.69 15.17 -3.29
CA GLU A 157 -4.52 14.86 -1.87
C GLU A 157 -3.05 14.86 -1.42
N GLY A 158 -2.09 15.03 -2.33
CA GLY A 158 -0.68 15.27 -1.98
C GLY A 158 0.23 14.03 -2.01
N CYS A 159 -0.17 12.93 -2.66
CA CYS A 159 0.63 11.69 -2.70
C CYS A 159 2.02 11.82 -3.36
N ILE A 160 2.21 12.85 -4.21
CA ILE A 160 3.45 13.05 -4.99
C ILE A 160 4.67 13.21 -4.09
N LYS A 161 4.59 14.05 -3.05
CA LYS A 161 5.77 14.38 -2.22
C LYS A 161 6.25 13.15 -1.42
N PRO A 162 5.38 12.40 -0.72
CA PRO A 162 5.76 11.13 -0.11
C PRO A 162 6.40 10.16 -1.12
N MET A 163 5.80 9.96 -2.30
CA MET A 163 6.37 9.06 -3.32
C MET A 163 7.74 9.52 -3.79
N CYS A 164 7.95 10.82 -3.97
CA CYS A 164 9.24 11.37 -4.35
C CYS A 164 10.29 11.21 -3.24
N ASP A 165 9.92 11.35 -1.96
CA ASP A 165 10.87 11.21 -0.85
C ASP A 165 11.39 9.78 -0.69
N LEU A 166 10.62 8.79 -1.11
CA LEU A 166 10.98 7.38 -1.06
C LEU A 166 11.93 6.93 -2.16
N LEU A 167 12.21 7.78 -3.14
CA LEU A 167 13.20 7.52 -4.18
C LEU A 167 14.66 7.67 -3.69
N VAL A 168 14.88 8.18 -2.48
CA VAL A 168 16.22 8.39 -1.91
C VAL A 168 16.52 7.32 -0.88
N ASN A 169 17.75 6.81 -0.93
CA ASN A 169 18.24 5.66 -0.17
C ASN A 169 18.26 5.93 1.34
N PRO A 170 17.30 5.35 2.08
CA PRO A 170 17.59 4.18 2.93
C PRO A 170 16.64 2.97 2.73
N TYR A 171 15.94 2.85 1.60
CA TYR A 171 14.84 1.87 1.41
C TYR A 171 15.19 0.75 0.40
N GLU A 172 14.57 -0.43 0.56
CA GLU A 172 14.70 -1.59 -0.33
C GLU A 172 14.41 -1.24 -1.79
N ALA A 173 15.16 -1.84 -2.73
CA ALA A 173 14.99 -1.64 -4.18
C ALA A 173 13.54 -1.84 -4.65
N HIS A 174 12.81 -2.76 -4.02
CA HIS A 174 11.40 -3.00 -4.29
C HIS A 174 10.52 -1.74 -4.11
N VAL A 175 10.73 -0.99 -3.02
CA VAL A 175 9.98 0.25 -2.73
C VAL A 175 10.26 1.31 -3.79
N ILE A 176 11.54 1.49 -4.16
CA ILE A 176 11.95 2.45 -5.20
C ILE A 176 11.28 2.10 -6.54
N LYS A 177 11.29 0.82 -6.93
CA LYS A 177 10.65 0.34 -8.17
C LYS A 177 9.15 0.68 -8.19
N ILE A 178 8.47 0.44 -7.09
CA ILE A 178 7.03 0.69 -6.96
C ILE A 178 6.73 2.19 -7.04
N CYS A 179 7.44 3.03 -6.29
CA CYS A 179 7.25 4.48 -6.35
C CYS A 179 7.53 5.04 -7.76
N LEU A 180 8.55 4.54 -8.46
CA LEU A 180 8.81 4.92 -9.85
C LEU A 180 7.65 4.56 -10.79
N LYS A 181 7.09 3.35 -10.68
CA LYS A 181 5.93 2.93 -11.49
C LYS A 181 4.69 3.79 -11.21
N GLY A 182 4.42 4.08 -9.94
CA GLY A 182 3.32 4.97 -9.57
C GLY A 182 3.50 6.40 -10.10
N LEU A 183 4.70 6.98 -9.97
CA LEU A 183 5.02 8.29 -10.54
C LEU A 183 4.93 8.30 -12.07
N GLN A 184 5.32 7.21 -12.73
CA GLN A 184 5.14 7.05 -14.17
C GLN A 184 3.66 7.08 -14.56
N ASN A 185 2.78 6.41 -13.82
CA ASN A 185 1.35 6.45 -14.13
C ASN A 185 0.76 7.85 -13.93
N ILE A 186 1.15 8.55 -12.85
CA ILE A 186 0.78 9.96 -12.63
C ILE A 186 1.18 10.81 -13.85
N LEU A 187 2.41 10.65 -14.35
CA LEU A 187 2.88 11.38 -15.53
C LEU A 187 2.08 11.05 -16.80
N LYS A 188 1.69 9.77 -17.00
CA LYS A 188 0.80 9.35 -18.10
C LYS A 188 -0.55 10.08 -18.04
N VAL A 189 -1.19 10.12 -16.86
CA VAL A 189 -2.47 10.83 -16.67
C VAL A 189 -2.30 12.33 -16.95
N GLY A 190 -1.22 12.94 -16.46
CA GLY A 190 -0.94 14.36 -16.71
C GLY A 190 -0.72 14.70 -18.19
N GLU A 191 -0.20 13.75 -18.98
CA GLU A 191 -0.05 13.92 -20.43
C GLU A 191 -1.39 13.79 -21.15
N ALA A 192 -2.26 12.89 -20.71
CA ALA A 192 -3.63 12.80 -21.20
C ALA A 192 -4.40 14.12 -20.94
N GLU A 193 -4.25 14.73 -19.76
CA GLU A 193 -4.87 16.03 -19.45
C GLU A 193 -4.36 17.18 -20.30
N LYS A 194 -3.04 17.21 -20.55
CA LYS A 194 -2.43 18.17 -21.46
C LYS A 194 -3.04 18.08 -22.86
N ASN A 195 -3.22 16.85 -23.37
CA ASN A 195 -3.78 16.61 -24.69
C ASN A 195 -5.29 16.94 -24.79
N GLN A 196 -5.99 17.02 -23.66
CA GLN A 196 -7.41 17.43 -23.59
C GLN A 196 -7.60 18.95 -23.63
N GLY A 197 -6.53 19.76 -23.62
CA GLY A 197 -6.59 21.22 -23.72
C GLY A 197 -7.00 21.94 -22.43
N ASN A 198 -7.04 21.22 -21.30
CA ASN A 198 -7.37 21.77 -19.98
C ASN A 198 -6.18 22.47 -19.31
N THR A 199 -4.97 22.24 -19.80
CA THR A 199 -3.73 22.83 -19.29
C THR A 199 -3.08 23.66 -20.39
N LYS A 200 -2.22 24.62 -20.05
CA LYS A 200 -1.53 25.52 -20.99
C LYS A 200 -0.46 24.79 -21.83
N ASP A 201 -0.79 23.67 -22.45
CA ASP A 201 0.11 22.72 -23.13
C ASP A 201 1.23 22.17 -22.24
N VAL A 202 1.00 22.12 -20.92
CA VAL A 202 1.98 21.60 -19.95
C VAL A 202 1.38 20.48 -19.12
N ASN A 203 2.16 19.43 -18.90
CA ASN A 203 1.84 18.38 -17.95
C ASN A 203 1.98 18.93 -16.53
N VAL A 204 0.85 19.26 -15.88
CA VAL A 204 0.83 19.88 -14.55
C VAL A 204 1.41 18.93 -13.50
N PHE A 205 1.21 17.62 -13.65
CA PHE A 205 1.75 16.64 -12.71
C PHE A 205 3.27 16.52 -12.81
N ALA A 206 3.85 16.67 -14.00
CA ALA A 206 5.30 16.80 -14.15
C ALA A 206 5.85 18.01 -13.37
N GLN A 207 5.16 19.15 -13.40
CA GLN A 207 5.53 20.33 -12.61
C GLN A 207 5.42 20.07 -11.09
N MET A 208 4.35 19.39 -10.65
CA MET A 208 4.18 19.04 -9.24
C MET A 208 5.28 18.10 -8.74
N ILE A 209 5.68 17.11 -9.56
CA ILE A 209 6.82 16.22 -9.27
C ILE A 209 8.12 17.02 -9.18
N GLU A 210 8.34 17.98 -10.07
CA GLU A 210 9.52 18.85 -10.03
C GLU A 210 9.56 19.71 -8.76
N VAL A 211 8.44 20.34 -8.39
CA VAL A 211 8.30 21.12 -7.15
C VAL A 211 8.52 20.26 -5.90
N ALA A 212 8.12 18.99 -5.93
CA ALA A 212 8.38 18.03 -4.87
C ALA A 212 9.84 17.53 -4.81
N GLY A 213 10.70 18.01 -5.71
CA GLY A 213 12.10 17.58 -5.85
C GLY A 213 12.25 16.19 -6.47
N GLY A 214 11.18 15.62 -7.03
CA GLY A 214 11.17 14.30 -7.65
C GLY A 214 12.07 14.20 -8.87
N LEU A 215 12.11 15.23 -9.72
CA LEU A 215 12.95 15.24 -10.94
C LEU A 215 14.44 14.96 -10.63
N GLN A 216 15.00 15.66 -9.64
CA GLN A 216 16.39 15.47 -9.25
C GLN A 216 16.62 14.06 -8.69
N LYS A 217 15.68 13.53 -7.90
CA LYS A 217 15.79 12.20 -7.30
C LYS A 217 15.71 11.11 -8.36
N ILE A 218 14.79 11.21 -9.32
CA ILE A 218 14.71 10.30 -10.48
C ILE A 218 16.00 10.38 -11.31
N THR A 219 16.55 11.58 -11.50
CA THR A 219 17.82 11.78 -12.21
C THR A 219 18.98 11.06 -11.50
N ASN A 220 19.04 11.11 -10.17
CA ASN A 220 20.06 10.41 -9.39
C ASN A 220 19.96 8.87 -9.54
N LEU A 221 18.79 8.33 -9.86
CA LEU A 221 18.61 6.89 -10.07
C LEU A 221 19.23 6.39 -11.39
N LYS A 222 19.72 7.29 -12.27
CA LYS A 222 20.50 6.91 -13.45
C LYS A 222 21.78 6.15 -13.10
N THR A 223 22.35 6.40 -11.92
CA THR A 223 23.58 5.75 -11.44
C THR A 223 23.30 4.75 -10.32
N TYR A 224 22.04 4.30 -10.19
CA TYR A 224 21.66 3.31 -9.18
C TYR A 224 22.10 1.91 -9.61
N ASP A 225 22.56 1.09 -8.66
CA ASP A 225 23.15 -0.24 -8.94
C ASP A 225 22.14 -1.19 -9.59
N ASN A 226 20.87 -1.12 -9.18
CA ASN A 226 19.83 -1.97 -9.74
C ASN A 226 19.45 -1.54 -11.18
N ARG A 227 19.80 -2.40 -12.15
CA ARG A 227 19.54 -2.21 -13.59
C ARG A 227 18.06 -1.94 -13.90
N LYS A 228 17.13 -2.68 -13.29
CA LYS A 228 15.68 -2.54 -13.53
C LYS A 228 15.19 -1.15 -13.09
N ILE A 229 15.66 -0.65 -11.95
CA ILE A 229 15.32 0.71 -11.46
C ILE A 229 15.89 1.78 -12.38
N ARG A 230 17.16 1.66 -12.75
CA ARG A 230 17.84 2.59 -13.67
C ARG A 230 17.08 2.70 -14.99
N ARG A 231 16.66 1.57 -15.56
CA ARG A 231 15.89 1.50 -16.81
C ARG A 231 14.58 2.29 -16.72
N ILE A 232 13.80 2.07 -15.66
CA ILE A 232 12.53 2.79 -15.45
C ILE A 232 12.79 4.30 -15.31
N ALA A 233 13.80 4.69 -14.52
CA ALA A 233 14.14 6.09 -14.33
C ALA A 233 14.54 6.78 -15.64
N VAL A 234 15.40 6.17 -16.45
CA VAL A 234 15.80 6.70 -17.77
C VAL A 234 14.58 6.85 -18.68
N LYS A 235 13.73 5.80 -18.80
CA LYS A 235 12.50 5.85 -19.61
C LYS A 235 11.60 7.02 -19.22
N ILE A 236 11.41 7.26 -17.91
CA ILE A 236 10.63 8.39 -17.39
C ILE A 236 11.27 9.73 -17.80
N LEU A 237 12.57 9.91 -17.59
CA LEU A 237 13.29 11.16 -17.87
C LEU A 237 13.28 11.51 -19.36
N VAL A 238 13.46 10.52 -20.22
CA VAL A 238 13.41 10.68 -21.69
C VAL A 238 12.00 11.04 -22.14
N THR A 239 10.99 10.31 -21.66
CA THR A 239 9.60 10.48 -22.11
C THR A 239 9.00 11.83 -21.69
N TYR A 240 9.20 12.25 -20.44
CA TYR A 240 8.48 13.39 -19.86
C TYR A 240 9.33 14.66 -19.73
N TRP A 241 10.66 14.53 -19.67
CA TRP A 241 11.60 15.67 -19.54
C TRP A 241 12.59 15.80 -20.69
N HIS A 242 12.52 14.94 -21.71
CA HIS A 242 13.38 14.97 -22.90
C HIS A 242 14.88 15.01 -22.57
N GLN A 243 15.30 14.37 -21.46
CA GLN A 243 16.71 14.22 -21.15
C GLN A 243 17.36 13.27 -22.16
N LYS A 244 18.61 13.55 -22.54
CA LYS A 244 19.36 12.68 -23.44
C LYS A 244 19.62 11.34 -22.78
N GLU A 245 19.45 10.26 -23.54
CA GLU A 245 19.94 8.94 -23.19
C GLU A 245 21.46 9.01 -23.26
N ASP A 246 22.13 8.95 -22.11
CA ASP A 246 23.59 9.02 -22.06
C ASP A 246 24.24 7.63 -22.26
N ASN A 247 23.47 6.54 -22.35
CA ASN A 247 23.97 5.17 -22.51
C ASN A 247 23.10 4.35 -23.49
N ASP A 248 23.75 3.77 -24.50
CA ASP A 248 23.22 2.75 -25.41
C ASP A 248 23.09 1.39 -24.68
N GLU A 249 22.17 1.25 -23.71
CA GLU A 249 21.81 -0.06 -23.16
C GLU A 249 20.53 -0.54 -23.88
N ASP A 250 20.65 -1.57 -24.72
CA ASP A 250 19.56 -2.17 -25.50
C ASP A 250 18.32 -2.44 -24.63
N PHE A 251 17.20 -1.82 -25.02
CA PHE A 251 15.95 -1.91 -24.30
C PHE A 251 15.16 -3.15 -24.75
N ASP A 252 15.49 -4.35 -24.28
CA ASP A 252 14.61 -5.52 -24.53
C ASP A 252 13.26 -5.34 -23.82
N ASP A 253 12.17 -5.26 -24.58
CA ASP A 253 10.83 -4.79 -24.19
C ASP A 253 9.95 -5.82 -23.44
N ASP A 254 10.53 -6.86 -22.84
CA ASP A 254 9.78 -8.06 -22.43
C ASP A 254 9.25 -8.11 -20.98
N ASP A 255 9.05 -6.99 -20.27
CA ASP A 255 8.50 -7.02 -18.89
C ASP A 255 7.34 -6.04 -18.63
N ASP A 256 6.43 -5.88 -19.60
CA ASP A 256 5.11 -5.25 -19.38
C ASP A 256 4.00 -6.28 -19.06
N SER A 257 4.37 -7.53 -18.74
CA SER A 257 3.43 -8.60 -18.34
C SER A 257 3.87 -9.33 -17.07
N VAL A 258 3.78 -8.67 -15.91
CA VAL A 258 3.59 -9.40 -14.65
C VAL A 258 2.48 -8.72 -13.86
N MET A 259 1.25 -9.19 -14.13
CA MET A 259 0.25 -9.27 -13.08
C MET A 259 0.79 -10.15 -11.96
N MET A 260 0.62 -9.66 -10.73
CA MET A 260 0.54 -10.36 -9.47
C MET A 260 0.77 -11.88 -9.54
N SER A 261 2.02 -12.28 -9.33
CA SER A 261 2.35 -13.54 -8.68
C SER A 261 3.09 -13.16 -7.41
N THR A 262 2.50 -13.45 -6.26
CA THR A 262 3.28 -13.74 -5.05
C THR A 262 4.25 -14.88 -5.37
N GLU A 263 5.39 -14.92 -4.69
CA GLU A 263 6.49 -15.91 -4.82
C GLU A 263 7.52 -15.50 -5.90
N ASP A 264 8.84 -15.49 -5.71
CA ASP A 264 9.70 -15.93 -4.62
C ASP A 264 11.01 -15.13 -4.64
N GLU A 265 11.73 -15.20 -3.51
CA GLU A 265 13.17 -14.98 -3.43
C GLU A 265 13.86 -15.80 -4.52
N ASP A 266 14.81 -15.22 -5.25
CA ASP A 266 15.94 -16.00 -5.74
C ASP A 266 17.16 -15.08 -5.88
N GLU A 267 18.20 -15.55 -5.21
CA GLU A 267 19.57 -15.09 -5.17
C GLU A 267 20.17 -15.25 -6.57
N ASP A 268 20.84 -14.23 -7.08
CA ASP A 268 21.82 -14.46 -8.14
C ASP A 268 23.16 -14.67 -7.43
N GLU A 269 23.41 -15.95 -7.12
CA GLU A 269 24.74 -16.51 -6.86
C GLU A 269 25.66 -16.32 -8.08
N ASP A 270 26.95 -16.22 -7.78
CA ASP A 270 28.05 -16.11 -8.72
C ASP A 270 28.18 -17.39 -9.55
N ASP A 271 28.04 -17.32 -10.88
CA ASP A 271 28.53 -18.37 -11.79
C ASP A 271 29.81 -17.89 -12.50
N ASP A 272 30.93 -18.35 -11.96
CA ASP A 272 32.21 -18.48 -12.66
C ASP A 272 32.07 -19.61 -13.71
N ASP A 273 31.88 -19.25 -14.98
CA ASP A 273 32.03 -20.17 -16.10
C ASP A 273 33.53 -20.45 -16.37
N ASP A 274 33.99 -21.62 -15.95
CA ASP A 274 35.17 -22.30 -16.48
C ASP A 274 34.70 -23.60 -17.15
N ASP A 275 34.73 -23.68 -18.48
CA ASP A 275 34.96 -24.97 -19.16
C ASP A 275 35.62 -24.79 -20.54
N SER A 276 36.90 -25.16 -20.60
CA SER A 276 37.50 -25.71 -21.80
C SER A 276 38.37 -26.90 -21.42
N GLY A 277 37.81 -28.09 -21.69
CA GLY A 277 38.42 -29.37 -22.05
C GLY A 277 39.95 -29.54 -22.00
N ASP A 278 40.37 -30.69 -21.48
CA ASP A 278 40.77 -31.83 -22.31
C ASP A 278 41.20 -33.00 -21.41
N ASP A 279 40.79 -34.20 -21.83
CA ASP A 279 41.49 -35.50 -21.83
C ASP A 279 42.30 -35.95 -20.59
N ASP A 280 41.95 -37.10 -20.00
CA ASP A 280 42.65 -38.37 -20.27
C ASP A 280 42.14 -39.53 -19.39
N ASP A 281 42.35 -40.72 -19.93
CA ASP A 281 41.94 -42.08 -19.58
C ASP A 281 42.25 -42.58 -18.14
N ASP A 282 41.51 -43.63 -17.74
CA ASP A 282 41.95 -44.87 -17.04
C ASP A 282 40.76 -45.42 -16.21
N GLU A 283 40.05 -46.46 -16.67
CA GLU A 283 40.29 -47.91 -16.47
C GLU A 283 39.80 -48.49 -15.12
N GLU A 284 39.10 -49.64 -15.25
CA GLU A 284 38.83 -50.72 -14.26
C GLU A 284 37.66 -50.48 -13.26
N GLU A 285 36.52 -51.19 -13.37
CA GLU A 285 36.19 -52.62 -13.14
C GLU A 285 35.51 -52.84 -11.76
N ASP A 286 34.62 -53.84 -11.75
CA ASP A 286 33.97 -54.55 -10.62
C ASP A 286 32.78 -53.86 -9.92
N GLU A 287 31.54 -54.32 -10.11
CA GLU A 287 30.88 -55.58 -9.65
C GLU A 287 30.21 -55.44 -8.26
N ASP A 288 29.12 -56.21 -8.11
CA ASP A 288 28.31 -56.53 -6.92
C ASP A 288 27.19 -55.53 -6.54
N GLU A 289 25.91 -55.81 -6.82
CA GLU A 289 25.00 -56.86 -6.31
C GLU A 289 24.29 -56.51 -4.97
N ASP A 290 23.04 -56.98 -4.92
CA ASP A 290 22.10 -57.17 -3.80
C ASP A 290 21.31 -55.95 -3.30
N GLU A 291 20.01 -55.84 -3.61
CA GLU A 291 18.86 -56.66 -3.17
C GLU A 291 18.48 -56.52 -1.69
N ASP A 292 17.15 -56.54 -1.50
CA ASP A 292 16.37 -56.81 -0.30
C ASP A 292 16.16 -55.71 0.75
N ASP A 293 15.00 -55.64 1.40
CA ASP A 293 13.64 -56.08 1.14
C ASP A 293 12.84 -55.55 2.35
N SER A 294 11.53 -55.40 2.18
CA SER A 294 10.53 -55.64 3.23
C SER A 294 10.51 -54.73 4.49
N ASN A 295 9.51 -53.87 4.62
CA ASN A 295 8.19 -54.21 5.19
C ASN A 295 8.24 -54.60 6.68
N SER A 296 7.63 -53.79 7.55
CA SER A 296 6.36 -54.18 8.20
C SER A 296 6.07 -53.44 9.52
N LYS A 297 4.85 -52.87 9.53
CA LYS A 297 3.78 -53.04 10.54
C LYS A 297 4.18 -53.13 12.02
N SER A 298 3.57 -52.26 12.83
CA SER A 298 2.54 -52.61 13.83
C SER A 298 2.16 -51.33 14.59
N ASN A 299 0.92 -50.82 14.55
CA ASN A 299 -0.39 -51.35 14.98
C ASN A 299 -0.58 -51.36 16.51
N THR A 300 -1.84 -51.13 16.90
CA THR A 300 -2.48 -51.18 18.24
C THR A 300 -2.52 -49.85 19.02
N LEU A 301 -3.68 -49.23 19.30
CA LEU A 301 -5.03 -49.62 19.80
C LEU A 301 -5.22 -49.30 21.30
N TYR A 302 -6.47 -48.96 21.63
CA TYR A 302 -7.12 -48.75 22.94
C TYR A 302 -7.02 -47.34 23.55
N SER A 303 -8.08 -46.71 24.08
CA SER A 303 -9.54 -46.88 24.09
C SER A 303 -10.11 -45.83 25.07
N ASP A 304 -11.29 -45.29 24.76
CA ASP A 304 -12.40 -44.93 25.65
C ASP A 304 -12.18 -44.42 27.08
N SER A 305 -12.74 -43.24 27.38
CA SER A 305 -13.99 -43.13 28.17
C SER A 305 -14.43 -41.67 28.36
N LYS A 306 -15.71 -41.40 28.06
CA LYS A 306 -16.48 -40.16 28.32
C LYS A 306 -16.91 -40.05 29.82
N PRO A 307 -17.91 -39.22 30.18
CA PRO A 307 -17.80 -37.80 30.55
C PRO A 307 -18.27 -37.58 32.01
N ASN A 308 -18.15 -36.37 32.55
CA ASN A 308 -18.88 -36.04 33.78
C ASN A 308 -19.48 -34.63 33.74
N THR A 309 -20.69 -34.57 34.28
CA THR A 309 -21.70 -33.50 34.26
C THR A 309 -21.74 -32.70 35.58
N LEU A 310 -22.35 -31.50 35.49
CA LEU A 310 -22.96 -30.67 36.55
C LEU A 310 -21.96 -29.91 37.47
N SER A 311 -22.17 -28.64 37.82
CA SER A 311 -23.40 -27.89 38.10
C SER A 311 -23.38 -26.45 37.58
#